data_AF-A0AAU9G7M2-F1
#
_entry.id   AF-A0AAU9G7M2-F1
#
_cell.length_a   1.000
_cell.length_b   1.000
_cell.length_c   1.000
_cell.angle_alpha   90.00
_cell.angle_beta   90.00
_cell.angle_gamma   90.00
#
_symmetry.space_group_name_H-M   'P 1'
#
loop_
_entity.id
_entity.type
_entity.pdbx_description
1 polymer ?
#
loop_
_entity_poly.entity_id
_entity_poly.type
_entity_poly.pdbx_seq_one_letter_code
_entity_poly.pdbx_strand_id
1 'polypeptide(L)'
;MNPLDFSILDKANLPDDRWYLCTKCFQRFLWVDLSPRQLRCRCCRLPEKDCAICDNVFEPSNREHMYCKRCDYYLIQHAAVKPPPILEKSESQETESENSIQRVATVTERWKEIQCEAGLLDDDENLSD
;
A
#
# COMPACT_ATOMS: atom_id res chain seq x y z
N MET A 1 51.35 -45.27 -21.12
CA MET A 1 50.41 -45.07 -19.98
C MET A 1 50.64 -43.65 -19.50
N ASN A 2 49.78 -42.71 -19.90
CA ASN A 2 49.87 -41.33 -19.43
C ASN A 2 49.08 -41.23 -18.11
N PRO A 3 49.71 -40.78 -17.01
CA PRO A 3 49.00 -40.60 -15.76
C PRO A 3 48.02 -39.44 -15.92
N LEU A 4 46.75 -39.71 -15.61
CA LEU A 4 45.68 -38.74 -15.69
C LEU A 4 46.01 -37.54 -14.80
N ASP A 5 46.14 -36.38 -15.46
CA ASP A 5 46.25 -35.08 -14.82
C ASP A 5 44.89 -34.72 -14.21
N PHE A 6 44.71 -35.07 -12.94
CA PHE A 6 43.52 -34.76 -12.13
C PHE A 6 43.64 -33.40 -11.41
N SER A 7 44.46 -32.47 -11.91
CA SER A 7 44.70 -31.18 -11.24
C SER A 7 43.88 -30.01 -11.81
N ILE A 8 42.60 -30.25 -12.13
CA ILE A 8 41.60 -29.18 -12.27
C ILE A 8 40.63 -29.31 -11.09
N LEU A 9 41.16 -29.19 -9.87
CA LEU A 9 40.30 -28.90 -8.72
C LEU A 9 39.96 -27.41 -8.81
N ASP A 10 38.81 -27.15 -9.38
CA ASP A 10 38.22 -25.84 -9.60
C ASP A 10 38.16 -25.08 -8.26
N LYS A 11 39.18 -24.25 -7.97
CA LYS A 11 39.31 -23.51 -6.70
C LYS A 11 38.08 -22.61 -6.41
N ALA A 12 37.23 -22.38 -7.41
CA ALA A 12 35.97 -21.65 -7.29
C ALA A 12 34.86 -22.42 -6.55
N ASN A 13 34.99 -23.74 -6.37
CA ASN A 13 33.96 -24.59 -5.74
C ASN A 13 34.35 -25.09 -4.34
N LEU A 14 35.46 -24.61 -3.77
CA LEU A 14 35.79 -24.92 -2.38
C LEU A 14 34.80 -24.16 -1.47
N PRO A 15 34.17 -24.84 -0.49
CA PRO A 15 33.26 -24.17 0.44
C PRO A 15 34.01 -23.06 1.17
N ASP A 16 33.44 -21.85 1.15
CA ASP A 16 33.99 -20.71 1.88
C ASP A 16 33.63 -20.85 3.37
N ASP A 17 34.56 -21.43 4.12
CA ASP A 17 34.42 -21.67 5.57
C ASP A 17 34.67 -20.42 6.42
N ARG A 18 34.82 -19.24 5.80
CA ARG A 18 35.01 -18.00 6.55
C ARG A 18 33.69 -17.53 7.18
N TRP A 19 33.83 -16.92 8.35
CA TRP A 19 32.73 -16.29 9.06
C TRP A 19 32.58 -14.84 8.62
N TYR A 20 31.39 -14.50 8.15
CA TYR A 20 30.99 -13.17 7.70
C TYR A 20 29.99 -12.56 8.66
N LEU A 21 29.87 -11.24 8.67
CA LEU A 21 28.92 -10.54 9.54
C LEU A 21 27.63 -10.21 8.79
N CYS A 22 26.50 -10.47 9.44
CA CYS A 22 25.23 -9.96 8.95
C CYS A 22 25.19 -8.43 9.03
N THR A 23 24.79 -7.77 7.95
CA THR A 23 24.68 -6.29 7.89
C THR A 23 23.62 -5.68 8.81
N LYS A 24 22.73 -6.50 9.39
CA LYS A 24 21.61 -6.03 10.23
C LYS A 24 21.76 -6.38 11.71
N CYS A 25 22.09 -7.63 12.03
CA CYS A 25 22.28 -8.07 13.42
C CYS A 25 23.74 -8.17 13.86
N PHE A 26 24.69 -7.99 12.94
CA PHE A 26 26.14 -8.10 13.18
C PHE A 26 26.59 -9.42 13.84
N GLN A 27 25.77 -10.47 13.76
CA GLN A 27 26.16 -11.82 14.15
C GLN A 27 26.94 -12.50 13.03
N ARG A 28 27.76 -13.49 13.40
CA ARG A 28 28.62 -14.24 12.48
C ARG A 28 27.87 -15.40 11.82
N PHE A 29 27.99 -15.52 10.52
CA PHE A 29 27.40 -16.59 9.70
C PHE A 29 28.36 -17.03 8.59
N LEU A 30 28.19 -18.24 8.09
CA LEU A 30 28.87 -18.67 6.87
C LEU A 30 28.33 -17.90 5.66
N TRP A 31 29.13 -17.78 4.59
CA TRP A 31 28.72 -17.10 3.37
C TRP A 31 27.41 -17.66 2.80
N VAL A 32 27.26 -18.99 2.80
CA VAL A 32 26.07 -19.72 2.32
C VAL A 32 24.80 -19.36 3.09
N ASP A 33 24.94 -18.89 4.33
CA ASP A 33 23.82 -18.48 5.19
C ASP A 33 23.48 -17.00 5.09
N LEU A 34 24.24 -16.23 4.31
CA LEU A 34 24.02 -14.81 4.06
C LEU A 34 23.40 -14.55 2.67
N SER A 35 22.58 -13.51 2.56
CA SER A 35 21.94 -13.21 1.28
C SER A 35 23.01 -12.73 0.29
N PRO A 36 23.01 -13.23 -0.95
CA PRO A 36 24.10 -12.95 -1.90
C PRO A 36 24.32 -11.46 -2.17
N ARG A 37 23.27 -10.65 -2.04
CA ARG A 37 23.29 -9.21 -2.37
C ARG A 37 23.37 -8.30 -1.15
N GLN A 38 22.73 -8.66 -0.04
CA GLN A 38 22.59 -7.76 1.13
C GLN A 38 23.37 -8.24 2.35
N LEU A 39 23.99 -9.43 2.28
CA LEU A 39 24.71 -10.07 3.39
C LEU A 39 23.87 -10.13 4.67
N ARG A 40 22.59 -10.49 4.52
CA ARG A 40 21.66 -10.63 5.65
C ARG A 40 21.50 -12.10 6.02
N CYS A 41 21.48 -12.42 7.32
CA CYS A 41 21.22 -13.77 7.78
C CYS A 41 19.74 -14.15 7.61
N ARG A 42 19.42 -15.45 7.65
CA ARG A 42 18.05 -15.96 7.44
C ARG A 42 16.99 -15.29 8.32
N CYS A 43 17.33 -14.89 9.54
CA CYS A 43 16.41 -14.20 10.45
C CYS A 43 16.21 -12.71 10.10
N CYS A 44 17.20 -12.07 9.47
CA CYS A 44 17.17 -10.66 9.12
C CYS A 44 16.73 -10.39 7.68
N ARG A 45 16.78 -11.40 6.81
CA ARG A 45 16.25 -11.33 5.45
C ARG A 45 14.75 -11.10 5.47
N LEU A 46 14.28 -10.32 4.51
CA LEU A 46 12.85 -10.16 4.29
C LEU A 46 12.40 -11.14 3.18
N PRO A 47 11.14 -11.59 3.20
CA PRO A 47 10.61 -12.42 2.12
C PRO A 47 10.76 -11.71 0.79
N GLU A 48 11.16 -12.45 -0.22
CA GLU A 48 11.23 -11.96 -1.59
C GLU A 48 9.84 -11.51 -2.07
N LYS A 49 9.83 -10.49 -2.92
CA LYS A 49 8.63 -9.89 -3.49
C LYS A 49 8.79 -9.72 -4.99
N ASP A 50 7.66 -9.82 -5.67
CA ASP A 50 7.59 -9.62 -7.11
C ASP A 50 7.24 -8.16 -7.40
N CYS A 51 7.95 -7.56 -8.34
CA CYS A 51 7.64 -6.21 -8.79
C CYS A 51 6.41 -6.22 -9.70
N ALA A 52 5.37 -5.46 -9.38
CA ALA A 52 4.14 -5.37 -10.19
C ALA A 52 4.32 -4.77 -11.61
N ILE A 53 5.50 -4.24 -11.93
CA ILE A 53 5.80 -3.64 -13.24
C ILE A 53 6.66 -4.55 -14.12
N CYS A 54 7.65 -5.23 -13.53
CA CYS A 54 8.62 -6.01 -14.30
C CYS A 54 8.68 -7.49 -13.91
N ASP A 55 7.82 -7.92 -12.99
CA ASP A 55 7.69 -9.28 -12.45
C ASP A 55 9.00 -9.89 -11.94
N ASN A 56 10.01 -9.05 -11.69
CA ASN A 56 11.28 -9.51 -11.14
C ASN A 56 11.15 -9.66 -9.63
N VAL A 57 11.66 -10.80 -9.15
CA VAL A 57 11.79 -11.12 -7.74
C VAL A 57 12.92 -10.28 -7.12
N PHE A 58 12.66 -9.67 -5.96
CA PHE A 58 13.68 -8.93 -5.23
C PHE A 58 13.51 -9.05 -3.70
N GLU A 59 14.62 -8.94 -2.96
CA GLU A 59 14.61 -8.85 -1.49
C GLU A 59 14.42 -7.38 -1.06
N PRO A 60 13.30 -7.01 -0.41
CA PRO A 60 13.07 -5.63 0.02
C PRO A 60 14.04 -5.23 1.14
N SER A 61 14.43 -3.95 1.17
CA SER A 61 15.34 -3.41 2.17
C SER A 61 14.67 -3.22 3.53
N ASN A 62 13.40 -2.78 3.52
CA ASN A 62 12.57 -2.49 4.68
C ASN A 62 11.15 -3.08 4.50
N ARG A 63 10.44 -3.35 5.60
CA ARG A 63 9.06 -3.87 5.59
C ARG A 63 8.05 -2.82 5.12
N GLU A 64 8.28 -1.55 5.47
CA GLU A 64 7.39 -0.44 5.10
C GLU A 64 7.61 0.03 3.66
N HIS A 65 8.86 0.03 3.20
CA HIS A 65 9.26 0.57 1.91
C HIS A 65 9.72 -0.57 1.00
N MET A 66 8.76 -1.24 0.37
CA MET A 66 9.02 -2.28 -0.62
C MET A 66 9.32 -1.63 -1.97
N TYR A 67 10.61 -1.53 -2.33
CA TYR A 67 11.07 -0.75 -3.47
C TYR A 67 11.82 -1.61 -4.50
N CYS A 68 11.37 -1.56 -5.76
CA CYS A 68 12.05 -2.19 -6.88
C CYS A 68 13.03 -1.22 -7.55
N LYS A 69 14.33 -1.51 -7.44
CA LYS A 69 15.41 -0.71 -8.05
C LYS A 69 15.36 -0.64 -9.58
N ARG A 70 14.79 -1.64 -10.25
CA ARG A 70 14.77 -1.72 -11.72
C ARG A 70 13.73 -0.79 -12.34
N CYS A 71 12.58 -0.68 -11.69
CA CYS A 71 11.46 0.14 -12.16
C CYS A 71 11.32 1.47 -11.42
N ASP A 72 12.19 1.73 -10.44
CA ASP A 72 12.07 2.86 -9.50
C ASP A 72 10.66 2.94 -8.87
N TYR A 73 10.09 1.78 -8.55
CA TYR A 73 8.69 1.65 -8.12
C TYR A 73 8.57 1.18 -6.69
N TYR A 74 7.77 1.90 -5.90
CA TYR A 74 7.37 1.51 -4.55
C TYR A 74 6.10 0.67 -4.61
N LEU A 75 6.16 -0.56 -4.13
CA LEU A 75 4.98 -1.35 -3.80
C LEU A 75 4.38 -0.77 -2.52
N ILE A 76 3.50 0.20 -2.67
CA ILE A 76 2.77 0.79 -1.54
C ILE A 76 1.82 -0.28 -0.99
N GLN A 77 2.07 -0.77 0.22
CA GLN A 77 1.05 -1.45 1.00
C GLN A 77 0.05 -0.39 1.47
N HIS A 78 -0.97 -0.10 0.67
CA HIS A 78 -2.16 0.49 1.24
C HIS A 78 -2.72 -0.55 2.20
N ALA A 79 -2.44 -0.40 3.50
CA ALA A 79 -3.17 -1.11 4.52
C ALA A 79 -4.65 -0.89 4.21
N ALA A 80 -5.44 -1.96 4.15
CA ALA A 80 -6.89 -1.85 4.10
C ALA A 80 -7.34 -1.22 5.42
N VAL A 81 -7.29 0.11 5.48
CA VAL A 81 -7.88 0.88 6.55
C VAL A 81 -9.36 0.63 6.40
N LYS A 82 -9.93 -0.18 7.31
CA LYS A 82 -11.38 -0.33 7.41
C LYS A 82 -11.93 1.11 7.47
N PRO A 83 -12.76 1.54 6.49
CA PRO A 83 -13.30 2.88 6.54
C PRO A 83 -14.00 3.06 7.89
N PRO A 84 -13.90 4.25 8.52
CA PRO A 84 -14.57 4.50 9.78
C PRO A 84 -16.05 4.09 9.64
N PRO A 85 -16.62 3.36 10.60
CA PRO A 85 -17.99 2.89 10.51
C PRO A 85 -18.90 4.10 10.27
N ILE A 86 -19.67 4.04 9.19
CA ILE A 86 -20.69 5.04 8.89
C ILE A 86 -21.72 4.90 10.01
N LEU A 87 -21.80 5.92 10.86
CA LEU A 87 -22.76 5.99 11.95
C LEU A 87 -24.13 6.19 11.27
N GLU A 88 -24.88 5.11 11.07
CA GLU A 88 -26.27 5.18 10.65
C GLU A 88 -27.00 6.02 11.71
N LYS A 89 -27.35 7.26 11.36
CA LYS A 89 -28.30 8.04 12.15
C LYS A 89 -29.60 7.28 12.10
N SER A 90 -29.91 6.59 13.20
CA SER A 90 -31.25 6.09 13.49
C SER A 90 -32.21 7.27 13.39
N GLU A 91 -33.00 7.27 12.33
CA GLU A 91 -34.22 8.07 12.25
C GLU A 91 -35.12 7.73 13.45
N SER A 92 -35.95 8.71 13.81
CA SER A 92 -36.99 8.70 14.84
C SER A 92 -36.55 8.87 16.29
N GLN A 93 -36.63 10.12 16.76
CA GLN A 93 -37.56 10.46 17.85
C GLN A 93 -37.91 11.95 17.79
N GLU A 94 -39.14 12.22 17.39
CA GLU A 94 -39.86 13.47 17.63
C GLU A 94 -39.96 13.67 19.15
N THR A 95 -39.36 14.73 19.66
CA THR A 95 -39.81 15.34 20.91
C THR A 95 -39.82 16.84 20.71
N GLU A 96 -41.02 17.39 20.63
CA GLU A 96 -41.32 18.81 20.70
C GLU A 96 -40.62 19.45 21.90
N SER A 97 -39.85 20.51 21.65
CA SER A 97 -39.46 21.48 22.66
C SER A 97 -39.40 22.85 22.01
N GLU A 98 -40.38 23.67 22.37
CA GLU A 98 -40.49 25.07 22.02
C GLU A 98 -39.33 25.86 22.64
N ASN A 99 -38.36 26.30 21.82
CA ASN A 99 -37.86 27.69 21.85
C ASN A 99 -36.78 27.93 20.78
N SER A 100 -37.12 28.81 19.83
CA SER A 100 -36.22 29.67 19.03
C SER A 100 -34.99 29.04 18.35
N ILE A 101 -35.17 28.37 17.20
CA ILE A 101 -34.08 28.21 16.21
C ILE A 101 -34.66 28.31 14.80
N GLN A 102 -34.20 29.34 14.08
CA GLN A 102 -34.18 29.56 12.63
C GLN A 102 -34.88 28.50 11.76
N ARG A 103 -35.90 28.91 10.99
CA ARG A 103 -36.54 28.07 9.96
C ARG A 103 -35.47 27.50 9.03
N VAL A 104 -35.05 26.27 9.26
CA VAL A 104 -34.16 25.55 8.34
C VAL A 104 -35.05 25.09 7.19
N ALA A 105 -34.89 25.72 6.02
CA ALA A 105 -35.56 25.28 4.81
C ALA A 105 -35.26 23.78 4.61
N THR A 106 -36.30 23.01 4.37
CA THR A 106 -36.18 21.59 4.04
C THR A 106 -35.30 21.42 2.80
N VAL A 107 -34.68 20.25 2.64
CA VAL A 107 -33.83 19.93 1.49
C VAL A 107 -34.56 20.21 0.17
N THR A 108 -35.86 19.93 0.15
CA THR A 108 -36.77 20.20 -0.97
C THR A 108 -36.98 21.69 -1.25
N GLU A 109 -37.16 22.52 -0.21
CA GLU A 109 -37.31 23.97 -0.38
C GLU A 109 -36.01 24.61 -0.87
N ARG A 110 -34.88 24.23 -0.28
CA ARG A 110 -33.56 24.73 -0.68
C ARG A 110 -33.21 24.31 -2.10
N TRP A 111 -33.60 23.10 -2.51
CA TRP A 111 -33.34 22.65 -3.88
C TRP A 111 -34.20 23.38 -4.91
N LYS A 112 -35.44 23.71 -4.55
CA LYS A 112 -36.33 24.53 -5.37
C LYS A 112 -35.80 25.97 -5.53
N GLU A 113 -35.26 26.55 -4.46
CA GLU A 113 -34.62 27.88 -4.49
C GLU A 113 -33.42 27.91 -5.44
N ILE A 114 -32.55 26.89 -5.37
CA ILE A 114 -31.40 26.77 -6.27
C ILE A 114 -31.83 26.59 -7.72
N GLN A 115 -32.92 25.85 -7.98
CA GLN A 115 -33.47 25.69 -9.32
C GLN A 115 -34.03 27.01 -9.89
N CYS A 116 -34.72 27.80 -9.08
CA CYS A 116 -35.18 29.14 -9.47
C CYS A 116 -34.00 30.10 -9.74
N GLU A 117 -32.99 30.13 -8.86
CA GLU A 117 -31.82 31.02 -9.03
C GLU A 117 -30.96 30.63 -10.23
N ALA A 118 -30.88 29.33 -10.55
CA ALA A 118 -30.19 28.81 -11.72
C ALA A 118 -30.98 29.00 -13.03
N GLY A 119 -32.21 29.54 -12.99
CA GLY A 119 -33.09 29.65 -14.16
C GLY A 119 -33.47 28.29 -14.76
N LEU A 120 -33.51 27.24 -13.93
CA LEU A 120 -33.93 25.88 -14.33
C LEU A 120 -35.45 25.67 -14.18
N LEU A 121 -36.11 26.55 -13.44
CA LEU A 121 -37.56 26.67 -13.40
C LEU A 121 -37.92 27.89 -14.25
N ASP A 122 -38.25 27.65 -15.52
CA ASP A 122 -39.03 28.61 -16.29
C ASP A 122 -40.41 28.66 -15.62
N ASP A 123 -40.80 29.83 -15.11
CA ASP A 123 -42.19 30.15 -14.87
C ASP A 123 -42.87 30.09 -16.24
N ASP A 124 -43.35 28.91 -16.63
CA ASP A 124 -44.26 28.77 -17.75
C ASP A 124 -45.47 29.64 -17.42
N GLU A 125 -45.44 30.84 -17.99
CA GLU A 125 -46.54 31.76 -18.11
C GLU A 125 -47.75 30.95 -18.55
N ASN A 126 -48.70 30.80 -17.64
CA ASN A 126 -50.08 30.53 -18.01
C ASN A 126 -50.60 31.79 -18.72
N LEU A 127 -50.19 31.94 -19.98
CA LEU A 127 -50.80 32.82 -20.96
C LEU A 127 -52.26 32.38 -21.10
N SER A 128 -53.13 33.31 -20.68
CA SER A 128 -54.57 33.36 -20.89
C SER A 128 -55.13 32.62 -22.12
N ASP A 129 -56.19 31.85 -21.88
CA ASP A 129 -57.50 32.03 -22.56
C ASP A 129 -58.64 31.62 -21.61
#